data_AF-A0AAU1RX76-F1
#
_entry.id   AF-A0AAU1RX76-F1
#
_cell.length_a   1.000
_cell.length_b   1.000
_cell.length_c   1.000
_cell.angle_alpha   90.00
_cell.angle_beta   90.00
_cell.angle_gamma   90.00
#
_symmetry.space_group_name_H-M   'P 1'
#
loop_
_entity.id
_entity.type
_entity.pdbx_description
1 polymer ?
#
loop_
_entity_poly.entity_id
_entity_poly.type
_entity_poly.pdbx_seq_one_letter_code
_entity_poly.pdbx_strand_id
1 'polypeptide(L)'
;MRTAFQRAGLVVAVAASAFVAVPATADAAAAAASPTAVCGADGHSYSVVASSPVKFSSGTVAGTVYLMYSSGNGKNCVVTVKTSYTGTATFTTAQLIIQNGNTYVDQGNYTSYAGPVRGSAAGKCVKYWGSINTGPDGQAGANASGGRMSWGNCG
;
A
#
# COMPACT_ATOMS: atom_id res chain seq x y z
N MET A 1 64.66 -40.94 -28.23
CA MET A 1 65.37 -39.84 -27.54
C MET A 1 64.94 -38.52 -28.18
N ARG A 2 64.44 -37.56 -27.36
CA ARG A 2 64.44 -36.09 -27.56
C ARG A 2 63.52 -35.56 -28.70
N THR A 3 62.66 -34.54 -28.57
CA THR A 3 62.55 -33.36 -27.68
C THR A 3 61.20 -32.66 -28.06
N ALA A 4 60.26 -32.32 -27.15
CA ALA A 4 60.16 -31.15 -26.25
C ALA A 4 59.38 -29.92 -26.83
N PHE A 5 58.27 -29.56 -26.14
CA PHE A 5 57.70 -28.21 -25.78
C PHE A 5 57.61 -27.08 -26.86
N GLN A 6 56.64 -26.14 -26.96
CA GLN A 6 55.52 -25.62 -26.14
C GLN A 6 54.65 -24.61 -26.96
N ARG A 7 53.33 -24.58 -26.69
CA ARG A 7 52.33 -23.47 -26.63
C ARG A 7 52.35 -22.22 -27.55
N ALA A 8 51.21 -21.96 -28.21
CA ALA A 8 50.44 -20.69 -28.32
C ALA A 8 49.09 -21.03 -29.03
N GLY A 9 47.86 -20.61 -28.70
CA GLY A 9 47.33 -19.53 -27.85
C GLY A 9 46.41 -18.62 -28.70
N LEU A 10 45.07 -18.82 -28.70
CA LEU A 10 44.02 -17.81 -29.00
C LEU A 10 42.59 -18.40 -28.74
N VAL A 11 41.91 -18.15 -27.61
CA VAL A 11 40.83 -17.19 -27.23
C VAL A 11 39.54 -17.12 -28.10
N VAL A 12 38.39 -17.04 -27.38
CA VAL A 12 37.01 -16.53 -27.71
C VAL A 12 36.03 -17.61 -28.24
N ALA A 13 34.78 -17.83 -27.75
CA ALA A 13 33.77 -16.94 -27.18
C ALA A 13 32.83 -17.63 -26.14
N VAL A 14 32.27 -16.83 -25.24
CA VAL A 14 31.19 -17.16 -24.29
C VAL A 14 29.84 -17.15 -25.01
N ALA A 15 29.01 -18.18 -24.83
CA ALA A 15 27.59 -18.14 -25.18
C ALA A 15 26.75 -18.38 -23.91
N ALA A 16 26.30 -17.30 -23.28
CA ALA A 16 25.34 -17.34 -22.19
C ALA A 16 23.94 -17.60 -22.77
N SER A 17 23.33 -18.72 -22.40
CA SER A 17 21.95 -19.06 -22.72
C SER A 17 21.00 -18.07 -22.04
N ALA A 18 20.28 -17.30 -22.85
CA ALA A 18 19.29 -16.33 -22.41
C ALA A 18 18.04 -17.03 -21.83
N PHE A 19 17.77 -16.81 -20.55
CA PHE A 19 16.45 -17.01 -19.98
C PHE A 19 15.50 -15.99 -20.61
N VAL A 20 14.46 -16.46 -21.31
CA VAL A 20 13.35 -15.60 -21.70
C VAL A 20 12.54 -15.32 -20.44
N ALA A 21 12.90 -14.26 -19.72
CA ALA A 21 12.03 -13.68 -18.71
C ALA A 21 10.82 -13.10 -19.44
N VAL A 22 9.67 -13.77 -19.33
CA VAL A 22 8.38 -13.18 -19.69
C VAL A 22 8.21 -11.95 -18.81
N PRO A 23 8.08 -10.72 -19.35
CA PRO A 23 7.73 -9.60 -18.52
C PRO A 23 6.31 -9.86 -18.01
N ALA A 24 6.19 -10.09 -16.71
CA ALA A 24 4.92 -9.90 -16.04
C ALA A 24 4.60 -8.41 -16.17
N THR A 25 3.85 -8.03 -17.19
CA THR A 25 3.12 -6.78 -17.20
C THR A 25 2.07 -6.90 -16.11
N ALA A 26 2.49 -6.63 -14.87
CA ALA A 26 1.59 -6.26 -13.79
C ALA A 26 1.06 -4.84 -14.05
N ASP A 27 0.54 -4.60 -15.25
CA ASP A 27 -0.49 -3.61 -15.51
C ASP A 27 -1.83 -4.27 -15.20
N ALA A 28 -1.96 -4.75 -13.96
CA ALA A 28 -3.25 -4.72 -13.31
C ALA A 28 -3.53 -3.23 -13.16
N ALA A 29 -4.21 -2.69 -14.18
CA ALA A 29 -4.81 -1.39 -14.18
C ALA A 29 -5.26 -1.05 -12.76
N ALA A 30 -5.04 0.21 -12.39
CA ALA A 30 -5.69 0.87 -11.27
C ALA A 30 -7.24 0.88 -11.45
N ALA A 31 -7.84 -0.30 -11.61
CA ALA A 31 -9.22 -0.59 -11.26
C ALA A 31 -9.31 -0.15 -9.81
N ALA A 32 -9.98 0.99 -9.60
CA ALA A 32 -10.20 1.64 -8.31
C ALA A 32 -10.14 0.59 -7.20
N ALA A 33 -9.00 0.53 -6.49
CA ALA A 33 -8.69 -0.61 -5.65
C ALA A 33 -9.83 -0.76 -4.64
N SER A 34 -10.65 -1.79 -4.81
CA SER A 34 -11.76 -2.01 -3.91
C SER A 34 -11.15 -2.23 -2.53
N PRO A 35 -11.41 -1.38 -1.53
CA PRO A 35 -10.73 -1.47 -0.24
C PRO A 35 -10.99 -2.83 0.42
N THR A 36 -12.15 -3.45 0.15
CA THR A 36 -12.47 -4.80 0.60
C THR A 36 -11.66 -5.88 -0.11
N ALA A 37 -11.35 -5.74 -1.40
CA ALA A 37 -10.45 -6.65 -2.11
C ALA A 37 -9.01 -6.52 -1.60
N VAL A 38 -8.55 -5.29 -1.39
CA VAL A 38 -7.21 -5.01 -0.83
C VAL A 38 -7.07 -5.63 0.56
N CYS A 39 -8.06 -5.43 1.44
CA CYS A 39 -8.05 -6.04 2.77
C CYS A 39 -8.29 -7.55 2.76
N GLY A 40 -9.08 -8.07 1.84
CA GLY A 40 -9.37 -9.50 1.71
C GLY A 40 -8.28 -10.33 1.03
N ALA A 41 -7.19 -9.70 0.58
CA ALA A 41 -6.03 -10.40 0.02
C ALA A 41 -5.36 -11.41 0.99
N ASP A 42 -5.71 -11.37 2.28
CA ASP A 42 -5.27 -12.36 3.27
C ASP A 42 -6.21 -13.58 3.39
N GLY A 43 -7.18 -13.72 2.48
CA GLY A 43 -8.10 -14.86 2.41
C GLY A 43 -9.37 -14.71 3.26
N HIS A 44 -9.59 -13.54 3.88
CA HIS A 44 -10.78 -13.29 4.69
C HIS A 44 -11.71 -12.24 4.06
N SER A 45 -13.02 -12.39 4.29
CA SER A 45 -13.98 -11.37 3.86
C SER A 45 -13.98 -10.18 4.82
N TYR A 46 -13.86 -8.97 4.28
CA TYR A 46 -13.90 -7.72 5.02
C TYR A 46 -15.10 -6.88 4.61
N SER A 47 -15.75 -6.27 5.60
CA SER A 47 -16.82 -5.29 5.39
C SER A 47 -16.37 -3.91 5.86
N VAL A 48 -16.75 -2.86 5.12
CA VAL A 48 -16.51 -1.47 5.54
C VAL A 48 -17.38 -1.18 6.76
N VAL A 49 -16.75 -0.78 7.86
CA VAL A 49 -17.43 -0.43 9.14
C VAL A 49 -17.33 1.06 9.46
N ALA A 50 -16.41 1.77 8.82
CA ALA A 50 -16.38 3.23 8.78
C ALA A 50 -15.58 3.69 7.56
N SER A 51 -15.85 4.90 7.11
CA SER A 51 -15.00 5.59 6.13
C SER A 51 -15.01 7.09 6.41
N SER A 52 -13.97 7.78 5.96
CA SER A 52 -13.91 9.23 6.03
C SER A 52 -13.24 9.78 4.78
N PRO A 53 -13.75 10.89 4.23
CA PRO A 53 -13.06 11.56 3.14
C PRO A 53 -11.74 12.14 3.66
N VAL A 54 -10.67 11.96 2.88
CA VAL A 54 -9.37 12.56 3.10
C VAL A 54 -9.38 13.91 2.39
N LYS A 55 -9.54 14.99 3.16
CA LYS A 55 -9.82 16.34 2.63
C LYS A 55 -8.69 17.30 2.95
N PHE A 56 -8.40 18.18 2.01
CA PHE A 56 -7.64 19.39 2.27
C PHE A 56 -8.45 20.36 3.15
N SER A 57 -7.80 21.35 3.76
CA SER A 57 -8.45 22.42 4.51
C SER A 57 -9.44 23.23 3.68
N SER A 58 -9.27 23.28 2.36
CA SER A 58 -10.23 23.88 1.41
C SER A 58 -11.55 23.09 1.28
N GLY A 59 -11.63 21.89 1.86
CA GLY A 59 -12.76 20.97 1.71
C GLY A 59 -12.67 20.04 0.50
N THR A 60 -11.67 20.25 -0.38
CA THR A 60 -11.42 19.39 -1.56
C THR A 60 -11.04 17.98 -1.12
N VAL A 61 -11.68 16.97 -1.71
CA VAL A 61 -11.42 15.54 -1.41
C VAL A 61 -10.24 15.04 -2.24
N ALA A 62 -9.21 14.51 -1.58
CA ALA A 62 -8.07 13.86 -2.22
C ALA A 62 -8.25 12.33 -2.33
N GLY A 63 -9.04 11.76 -1.43
CA GLY A 63 -9.30 10.33 -1.37
C GLY A 63 -10.27 9.98 -0.24
N THR A 64 -10.32 8.70 0.09
CA THR A 64 -11.13 8.17 1.20
C THR A 64 -10.29 7.16 1.97
N VAL A 65 -10.27 7.30 3.30
CA VAL A 65 -9.73 6.27 4.18
C VAL A 65 -10.87 5.37 4.67
N TYR A 66 -10.68 4.07 4.51
CA TYR A 66 -11.65 3.04 4.88
C TYR A 66 -11.14 2.26 6.09
N LEU A 67 -12.02 2.06 7.06
CA LEU A 67 -11.85 1.09 8.13
C LEU A 67 -12.79 -0.09 7.84
N MET A 68 -12.21 -1.27 7.75
CA MET A 68 -12.95 -2.52 7.59
C MET A 68 -12.70 -3.46 8.75
N TYR A 69 -13.58 -4.45 8.88
CA TYR A 69 -13.48 -5.51 9.85
C TYR A 69 -13.82 -6.85 9.21
N SER A 70 -13.15 -7.91 9.65
CA SER A 70 -13.51 -9.28 9.33
C SER A 70 -13.86 -10.04 10.60
N SER A 71 -15.09 -10.53 10.69
CA SER A 71 -15.53 -11.43 11.76
C SER A 71 -14.86 -12.80 11.68
N GLY A 72 -14.35 -13.19 10.50
CA GLY A 72 -13.70 -14.49 10.30
C GLY A 72 -12.32 -14.60 10.97
N ASN A 73 -11.63 -13.48 11.21
CA ASN A 73 -10.31 -13.47 11.85
C ASN A 73 -10.16 -12.42 12.97
N GLY A 74 -11.21 -11.65 13.27
CA GLY A 74 -11.20 -10.64 14.33
C GLY A 74 -10.26 -9.46 14.08
N LYS A 75 -9.90 -9.19 12.82
CA LYS A 75 -8.98 -8.10 12.45
C LYS A 75 -9.73 -6.91 11.87
N ASN A 76 -9.28 -5.72 12.25
CA ASN A 76 -9.53 -4.52 11.50
C ASN A 76 -8.49 -4.36 10.39
N CYS A 77 -8.89 -3.68 9.32
CA CYS A 77 -8.01 -3.31 8.21
C CYS A 77 -8.24 -1.85 7.84
N VAL A 78 -7.18 -1.11 7.52
CA VAL A 78 -7.26 0.27 7.03
C VAL A 78 -6.56 0.40 5.68
N VAL A 79 -7.24 1.05 4.75
CA VAL A 79 -6.73 1.39 3.41
C VAL A 79 -7.12 2.84 3.12
N THR A 80 -6.18 3.63 2.62
CA THR A 80 -6.43 4.97 2.11
C THR A 80 -6.38 4.94 0.60
N VAL A 81 -7.53 5.12 -0.06
CA VAL A 81 -7.66 5.08 -1.51
C VAL A 81 -7.70 6.49 -2.07
N LYS A 82 -6.87 6.78 -3.06
CA LYS A 82 -6.88 8.06 -3.77
C LYS A 82 -8.08 8.15 -4.71
N THR A 83 -8.75 9.31 -4.69
CA THR A 83 -9.73 9.69 -5.71
C THR A 83 -9.19 10.82 -6.60
N SER A 84 -8.22 11.57 -6.10
CA SER A 84 -7.47 12.60 -6.81
C SER A 84 -5.98 12.20 -6.84
N TYR A 85 -5.25 12.66 -7.85
CA TYR A 85 -3.83 12.32 -8.04
C TYR A 85 -3.57 10.80 -8.19
N THR A 86 -4.57 10.06 -8.68
CA THR A 86 -4.42 8.65 -9.06
C THR A 86 -3.48 8.56 -10.26
N GLY A 87 -2.54 7.60 -10.22
CA GLY A 87 -1.48 7.46 -11.22
C GLY A 87 -0.23 8.30 -10.91
N THR A 88 -0.34 9.33 -10.08
CA THR A 88 0.81 10.13 -9.62
C THR A 88 1.30 9.63 -8.26
N ALA A 89 2.58 9.31 -8.16
CA ALA A 89 3.18 8.93 -6.89
C ALA A 89 3.19 10.13 -5.94
N THR A 90 2.40 10.06 -4.86
CA THR A 90 2.38 11.09 -3.82
C THR A 90 2.36 10.43 -2.45
N PHE A 91 2.91 11.13 -1.45
CA PHE A 91 3.02 10.60 -0.09
C PHE A 91 1.61 10.33 0.46
N THR A 92 1.31 9.08 0.76
CA THR A 92 -0.02 8.64 1.21
C THR A 92 0.15 7.72 2.41
N THR A 93 -0.73 7.86 3.40
CA THR A 93 -0.67 7.07 4.64
C THR A 93 -1.99 6.35 4.92
N ALA A 94 -1.89 5.18 5.54
CA ALA A 94 -2.99 4.45 6.14
C ALA A 94 -2.58 4.00 7.54
N GLN A 95 -3.38 4.34 8.56
CA GLN A 95 -3.05 4.10 9.95
C GLN A 95 -4.23 3.44 10.69
N LEU A 96 -3.91 2.41 11.47
CA LEU A 96 -4.80 1.73 12.40
C LEU A 96 -4.21 1.80 13.80
N ILE A 97 -4.97 2.28 14.77
CA ILE A 97 -4.57 2.31 16.19
C ILE A 97 -5.57 1.48 16.98
N ILE A 98 -5.08 0.48 17.70
CA ILE A 98 -5.90 -0.42 18.49
C ILE A 98 -5.83 0.01 19.96
N GLN A 99 -6.99 0.12 20.62
CA GLN A 99 -7.06 0.49 22.03
C GLN A 99 -6.28 -0.52 22.88
N ASN A 100 -5.37 -0.02 23.73
CA ASN A 100 -4.49 -0.84 24.55
C ASN A 100 -3.75 -1.91 23.70
N GLY A 101 -3.27 -1.50 22.53
CA GLY A 101 -2.62 -2.39 21.57
C GLY A 101 -1.67 -1.63 20.65
N ASN A 102 -1.34 -2.27 19.53
CA ASN A 102 -0.39 -1.74 18.57
C ASN A 102 -0.99 -0.62 17.70
N THR A 103 -0.09 0.21 17.19
CA THR A 103 -0.35 1.11 16.06
C THR A 103 0.31 0.52 14.82
N TYR A 104 -0.43 0.43 13.73
CA TYR A 104 0.04 -0.02 12.43
C TYR A 104 -0.05 1.14 11.44
N VAL A 105 1.03 1.38 10.70
CA VAL A 105 1.12 2.46 9.72
C VAL A 105 1.74 1.90 8.46
N ASP A 106 1.11 2.20 7.33
CA ASP A 106 1.73 2.13 6.02
C ASP A 106 1.81 3.54 5.45
N GLN A 107 2.99 3.92 4.97
CA GLN A 107 3.27 5.25 4.45
C GLN A 107 4.35 5.22 3.39
N GLY A 108 4.15 6.00 2.33
CA GLY A 108 5.08 6.06 1.22
C GLY A 108 4.49 6.80 0.03
N ASN A 109 5.26 6.89 -1.05
CA ASN A 109 4.77 7.46 -2.30
C ASN A 109 3.97 6.40 -3.08
N TYR A 110 2.66 6.55 -3.10
CA TYR A 110 1.74 5.61 -3.75
C TYR A 110 1.03 6.27 -4.92
N THR A 111 0.77 5.51 -5.99
CA THR A 111 0.02 5.98 -7.16
C THR A 111 -1.49 5.82 -7.00
N SER A 112 -1.96 4.89 -6.16
CA SER A 112 -3.39 4.56 -6.06
C SER A 112 -3.91 4.45 -4.62
N TYR A 113 -3.19 3.78 -3.71
CA TYR A 113 -3.61 3.65 -2.31
C TYR A 113 -2.43 3.36 -1.39
N ALA A 114 -2.58 3.67 -0.10
CA ALA A 114 -1.75 3.14 0.99
C ALA A 114 -2.55 2.11 1.79
N GLY A 115 -1.85 1.16 2.41
CA GLY A 115 -2.41 -0.02 3.05
C GLY A 115 -2.31 -1.26 2.15
N PRO A 116 -2.84 -2.41 2.60
CA PRO A 116 -3.62 -2.60 3.81
C PRO A 116 -2.74 -2.72 5.06
N VAL A 117 -3.05 -1.93 6.10
CA VAL A 117 -2.60 -2.24 7.47
C VAL A 117 -3.68 -3.02 8.19
N ARG A 118 -3.31 -4.14 8.80
CA ARG A 118 -4.25 -5.04 9.50
C ARG A 118 -3.78 -5.26 10.94
N GLY A 119 -4.74 -5.43 11.86
CA GLY A 119 -4.44 -5.81 13.23
C GLY A 119 -5.63 -6.42 13.96
N SER A 120 -5.36 -7.40 14.85
CA SER A 120 -6.40 -8.03 15.67
C SER A 120 -6.92 -7.05 16.72
N ALA A 121 -8.22 -6.80 16.64
CA ALA A 121 -8.91 -5.80 17.45
C ALA A 121 -10.29 -6.28 17.95
N ALA A 122 -10.62 -7.56 17.80
CA ALA A 122 -11.80 -8.15 18.44
C ALA A 122 -11.85 -7.79 19.94
N GLY A 123 -13.01 -7.33 20.39
CA GLY A 123 -13.25 -6.84 21.75
C GLY A 123 -12.59 -5.49 22.09
N LYS A 124 -12.05 -4.77 21.11
CA LYS A 124 -11.33 -3.50 21.32
C LYS A 124 -11.91 -2.40 20.43
N CYS A 125 -11.84 -1.16 20.91
CA CYS A 125 -12.08 0.00 20.04
C CYS A 125 -10.86 0.28 19.16
N VAL A 126 -11.09 0.91 18.01
CA VAL A 126 -10.03 1.34 17.09
C VAL A 126 -10.18 2.79 16.68
N LYS A 127 -9.04 3.39 16.32
CA LYS A 127 -8.94 4.64 15.55
C LYS A 127 -8.37 4.32 14.18
N TYR A 128 -8.71 5.15 13.21
CA TYR A 128 -8.18 5.02 11.86
C TYR A 128 -7.92 6.40 11.28
N TRP A 129 -6.87 6.50 10.47
CA TRP A 129 -6.45 7.76 9.88
C TRP A 129 -5.82 7.51 8.52
N GLY A 130 -5.97 8.50 7.63
CA GLY A 130 -5.29 8.53 6.35
C GLY A 130 -4.93 9.96 5.97
N SER A 131 -3.82 10.10 5.26
CA SER A 131 -3.41 11.37 4.67
C SER A 131 -2.92 11.18 3.25
N ILE A 132 -3.08 12.22 2.43
CA ILE A 132 -2.50 12.34 1.10
C ILE A 132 -1.82 13.69 1.05
N ASN A 133 -0.50 13.66 0.90
CA ASN A 133 0.36 14.81 0.69
C ASN A 133 0.85 14.78 -0.76
N THR A 134 0.62 15.87 -1.46
CA THR A 134 1.05 16.08 -2.84
C THR A 134 2.38 16.81 -2.84
N GLY A 135 3.35 16.34 -3.63
CA GLY A 135 4.62 17.04 -3.85
C GLY A 135 4.42 18.46 -4.42
N PRO A 136 5.50 19.22 -4.65
CA PRO A 136 5.39 20.56 -5.22
C PRO A 136 4.94 20.41 -6.69
N ASP A 137 3.77 20.89 -7.17
CA ASP A 137 2.94 22.01 -6.74
C ASP A 137 1.46 21.66 -6.47
N GLY A 138 1.21 21.22 -5.24
CA GLY A 138 0.02 21.58 -4.48
C GLY A 138 0.38 22.43 -3.25
N GLN A 139 1.43 23.27 -3.34
CA GLN A 139 2.12 24.02 -2.26
C GLN A 139 2.65 23.17 -1.10
N ALA A 140 3.89 23.44 -0.68
CA ALA A 140 4.50 22.84 0.50
C ALA A 140 3.59 23.04 1.72
N GLY A 141 3.10 21.93 2.29
CA GLY A 141 2.20 21.94 3.44
C GLY A 141 0.73 21.59 3.15
N ALA A 142 0.32 21.39 1.89
CA ALA A 142 -1.03 20.87 1.60
C ALA A 142 -1.14 19.39 1.97
N ASN A 143 -1.77 19.15 3.11
CA ASN A 143 -2.04 17.82 3.63
C ASN A 143 -3.54 17.60 3.61
N ALA A 144 -4.00 16.71 2.75
CA ALA A 144 -5.34 16.18 2.88
C ALA A 144 -5.32 15.12 3.98
N SER A 145 -6.30 15.15 4.86
CA SER A 145 -6.39 14.18 5.95
C SER A 145 -7.83 13.81 6.28
N GLY A 146 -8.02 12.64 6.86
CA GLY A 146 -9.33 12.15 7.25
C GLY A 146 -9.23 10.91 8.13
N GLY A 147 -10.35 10.54 8.74
CA GLY A 147 -10.46 9.42 9.66
C GLY A 147 -11.05 9.85 10.99
N ARG A 148 -10.88 9.00 12.00
CA ARG A 148 -11.39 9.22 13.35
C ARG A 148 -10.31 8.90 14.37
N MET A 149 -9.84 9.93 15.07
CA MET A 149 -8.86 9.82 16.16
C MET A 149 -9.50 9.69 17.56
N SER A 150 -10.83 9.57 17.63
CA SER A 150 -11.57 9.11 18.80
C SER A 150 -11.83 7.59 18.73
N TRP A 151 -11.87 6.94 19.89
CA TRP A 151 -12.17 5.51 19.98
C TRP A 151 -13.59 5.23 19.47
N GLY A 152 -13.72 4.20 18.63
CA GLY A 152 -15.02 3.75 18.10
C GLY A 152 -14.86 2.41 17.39
N ASN A 153 -15.94 1.90 16.78
CA ASN A 153 -15.99 0.55 16.19
C ASN A 153 -15.47 -0.50 17.19
N CYS A 154 -16.03 -0.46 18.41
CA CYS A 154 -15.67 -1.35 19.51
C CYS A 154 -16.46 -2.66 19.36
N GLY A 155 -15.78 -3.80 19.27
CA GLY A 155 -16.44 -5.10 19.15
C GLY A 155 -15.52 -6.17 18.59
#